data_AF-A0A0A9D111-F1
#
_entry.id   AF-A0A0A9D111-F1
#
_cell.length_a   1.000
_cell.length_b   1.000
_cell.length_c   1.000
_cell.angle_alpha   90.00
_cell.angle_beta   90.00
_cell.angle_gamma   90.00
#
_symmetry.space_group_name_H-M   'P 1'
#
loop_
_entity.id
_entity.type
_entity.pdbx_description
1 polymer ?
#
loop_
_entity_poly.entity_id
_entity_poly.type
_entity_poly.pdbx_seq_one_letter_code
_entity_poly.pdbx_strand_id
1 'polypeptide(L)'
;MDAVAKAGSKSNKDNELLNILSDVSPRNVQNLNNLLNAKDTDIARLREEIRILSAHWTNKTKELESQLEKHRRTDQELKKRVLKLEFCLQESQSQMRKLKRMGEKRDKALKELMDQVATKQPNGLCRDNRENFWECQGFKFIASMSMLALVILAKR
;
A
#
# COMPACT_ATOMS: atom_id res chain seq x y z
N MET A 1 -69.86 3.14 -87.27
CA MET A 1 -69.14 2.12 -86.47
C MET A 1 -67.70 2.54 -86.13
N ASP A 2 -67.21 3.68 -86.63
CA ASP A 2 -65.83 4.15 -86.39
C ASP A 2 -65.52 4.66 -84.98
N ALA A 3 -66.55 5.06 -84.21
CA ALA A 3 -66.36 5.46 -82.81
C ALA A 3 -65.96 4.27 -81.91
N VAL A 4 -66.41 3.06 -82.24
CA VAL A 4 -66.06 1.81 -81.54
C VAL A 4 -64.64 1.37 -81.92
N ALA A 5 -64.25 1.56 -83.19
CA ALA A 5 -62.88 1.30 -83.65
C ALA A 5 -61.87 2.27 -83.02
N LYS A 6 -62.25 3.55 -82.84
CA LYS A 6 -61.42 4.55 -82.12
C LYS A 6 -61.34 4.29 -80.61
N ALA A 7 -62.34 3.65 -80.01
CA ALA A 7 -62.32 3.24 -78.61
C ALA A 7 -61.40 2.02 -78.36
N GLY A 8 -61.26 1.13 -79.35
CA GLY A 8 -60.32 -0.01 -79.30
C GLY A 8 -58.84 0.38 -79.23
N SER A 9 -58.48 1.57 -79.70
CA SER A 9 -57.10 2.09 -79.58
C SER A 9 -56.72 2.50 -78.14
N LYS A 10 -57.69 2.56 -77.23
CA LYS A 10 -57.49 2.86 -75.80
C LYS A 10 -57.09 1.60 -74.99
N SER A 11 -57.43 0.41 -75.49
CA SER A 11 -57.11 -0.88 -74.87
C SER A 11 -55.61 -1.16 -74.76
N ASN A 12 -54.79 -0.54 -75.61
CA ASN A 12 -53.34 -0.75 -75.56
C ASN A 12 -52.69 -0.07 -74.33
N LYS A 13 -53.24 1.07 -73.88
CA LYS A 13 -52.82 1.75 -72.64
C LYS A 13 -53.27 1.00 -71.39
N ASP A 14 -54.48 0.45 -71.40
CA ASP A 14 -55.00 -0.35 -70.28
C ASP A 14 -54.21 -1.67 -70.12
N ASN A 15 -53.66 -2.20 -71.22
CA ASN A 15 -52.79 -3.37 -71.23
C ASN A 15 -51.37 -3.06 -70.71
N GLU A 16 -50.78 -1.92 -71.06
CA GLU A 16 -49.50 -1.46 -70.48
C GLU A 16 -49.61 -1.21 -68.97
N LEU A 17 -50.73 -0.67 -68.51
CA LEU A 17 -51.01 -0.47 -67.08
C LEU A 17 -51.16 -1.79 -66.32
N LEU A 18 -51.81 -2.81 -66.90
CA LEU A 18 -51.87 -4.18 -66.36
C LEU A 18 -50.50 -4.86 -66.37
N ASN A 19 -49.68 -4.60 -67.39
CA ASN A 19 -48.32 -5.10 -67.48
C ASN A 19 -47.43 -4.50 -66.38
N ILE A 20 -47.49 -3.19 -66.15
CA ILE A 20 -46.79 -2.50 -65.05
C ILE A 20 -47.26 -3.00 -63.68
N LEU A 21 -48.55 -3.32 -63.55
CA LEU A 21 -49.14 -3.92 -62.34
C LEU A 21 -48.64 -5.36 -62.09
N SER A 22 -48.27 -6.07 -63.16
CA SER A 22 -47.65 -7.40 -63.11
C SER A 22 -46.12 -7.34 -62.94
N ASP A 23 -45.48 -6.31 -63.49
CA ASP A 23 -44.03 -6.09 -63.54
C ASP A 23 -43.45 -5.76 -62.18
N VAL A 24 -44.26 -5.23 -61.27
CA VAL A 24 -43.93 -5.24 -59.85
C VAL A 24 -44.79 -6.31 -59.18
N SER A 25 -44.36 -7.58 -59.30
CA SER A 25 -45.04 -8.71 -58.67
C SER A 25 -45.33 -8.39 -57.20
N PRO A 26 -46.60 -8.41 -56.75
CA PRO A 26 -46.98 -8.11 -55.37
C PRO A 26 -46.21 -8.95 -54.35
N ARG A 27 -45.85 -10.17 -54.76
CA ARG A 27 -45.03 -11.10 -53.98
C ARG A 27 -43.60 -10.58 -53.80
N ASN A 28 -43.03 -9.93 -54.80
CA ASN A 28 -41.70 -9.33 -54.72
C ASN A 28 -41.69 -8.08 -53.83
N VAL A 29 -42.72 -7.22 -53.92
CA VAL A 29 -42.89 -6.07 -53.01
C VAL A 29 -43.05 -6.54 -51.57
N GLN A 30 -43.87 -7.56 -51.35
CA GLN A 30 -44.08 -8.14 -50.03
C GLN A 30 -42.81 -8.76 -49.45
N ASN A 31 -42.01 -9.46 -50.28
CA ASN A 31 -40.72 -10.01 -49.86
C ASN A 31 -39.71 -8.90 -49.51
N LEU A 32 -39.63 -7.83 -50.31
CA LEU A 32 -38.78 -6.67 -50.02
C LEU A 32 -39.21 -5.96 -48.73
N ASN A 33 -40.50 -5.79 -48.50
CA ASN A 33 -41.02 -5.19 -47.28
C ASN A 33 -40.71 -6.05 -46.04
N ASN A 34 -40.86 -7.37 -46.15
CA ASN A 34 -40.49 -8.30 -45.08
C ASN A 34 -38.99 -8.23 -44.76
N LEU A 35 -38.14 -8.18 -45.79
CA LEU A 35 -36.70 -8.01 -45.63
C LEU A 35 -36.36 -6.68 -44.97
N LEU A 36 -37.01 -5.59 -45.37
CA LEU A 36 -36.82 -4.26 -44.79
C LEU A 36 -37.21 -4.26 -43.30
N ASN A 37 -38.37 -4.80 -42.94
CA ASN A 37 -38.82 -4.91 -41.55
C ASN A 37 -37.86 -5.75 -40.69
N ALA A 38 -37.32 -6.84 -41.26
CA ALA A 38 -36.30 -7.65 -40.58
C ALA A 38 -35.03 -6.82 -40.32
N LYS A 39 -34.57 -6.05 -41.31
CA LYS A 39 -33.42 -5.15 -41.16
C LYS A 39 -33.67 -4.02 -40.16
N ASP A 40 -34.85 -3.42 -40.14
CA ASP A 40 -35.20 -2.39 -39.16
C ASP A 40 -35.20 -2.97 -37.73
N THR A 41 -35.67 -4.20 -37.56
CA THR A 41 -35.62 -4.91 -36.29
C THR A 41 -34.18 -5.20 -35.85
N ASP A 42 -33.33 -5.65 -36.78
CA ASP A 42 -31.90 -5.86 -36.51
C ASP A 42 -31.20 -4.55 -36.14
N ILE A 43 -31.49 -3.46 -36.84
CA ILE A 43 -30.95 -2.12 -36.55
C ILE A 43 -31.37 -1.66 -35.16
N ALA A 44 -32.65 -1.86 -34.78
CA ALA A 44 -33.14 -1.52 -33.45
C ALA A 44 -32.42 -2.33 -32.36
N ARG A 45 -32.24 -3.64 -32.55
CA ARG A 45 -31.50 -4.51 -31.63
C ARG A 45 -30.05 -4.06 -31.47
N LEU A 46 -29.35 -3.82 -32.58
CA LEU A 46 -27.95 -3.37 -32.54
C LEU A 46 -27.79 -2.02 -31.84
N ARG A 47 -28.74 -1.09 -32.04
CA ARG A 47 -28.75 0.19 -31.34
C ARG A 47 -28.88 0.02 -29.83
N GLU A 48 -29.75 -0.90 -29.38
CA GLU A 48 -29.89 -1.17 -27.94
C GLU A 48 -28.65 -1.86 -27.37
N GLU A 49 -28.05 -2.82 -28.09
CA GLU A 49 -26.80 -3.45 -27.68
C GLU A 49 -25.66 -2.44 -27.54
N ILE A 50 -25.52 -1.51 -28.49
CA ILE A 50 -24.55 -0.41 -28.41
C ILE A 50 -24.83 0.47 -27.19
N ARG A 51 -26.10 0.77 -26.90
CA ARG A 51 -26.49 1.58 -25.74
C ARG A 51 -26.12 0.90 -24.43
N ILE A 52 -26.42 -0.39 -24.29
CA ILE A 52 -26.07 -1.20 -23.12
C ILE A 52 -24.56 -1.26 -22.95
N LEU A 53 -23.82 -1.57 -24.02
CA LEU A 53 -22.37 -1.67 -23.98
C LEU A 53 -21.72 -0.33 -23.63
N SER A 54 -22.23 0.77 -24.15
CA SER A 54 -21.75 2.13 -23.85
C SER A 54 -21.97 2.48 -22.38
N ALA A 55 -23.12 2.14 -21.81
CA ALA A 55 -23.40 2.33 -20.39
C ALA A 55 -22.49 1.47 -19.52
N HIS A 56 -22.29 0.19 -19.88
CA HIS A 56 -21.38 -0.70 -19.19
C HIS A 56 -19.94 -0.17 -19.22
N TRP A 57 -19.46 0.28 -20.39
CA TRP A 57 -18.13 0.85 -20.53
C TRP A 57 -17.95 2.10 -19.67
N THR A 58 -18.92 3.02 -19.70
CA THR A 58 -18.89 4.24 -18.88
C THR A 58 -18.85 3.92 -17.38
N ASN A 59 -19.64 2.94 -16.93
CA ASN A 59 -19.64 2.52 -15.53
C ASN A 59 -18.32 1.85 -15.15
N LYS A 60 -17.76 1.01 -16.03
CA LYS A 60 -16.48 0.35 -15.81
C LYS A 60 -15.33 1.35 -15.71
N THR A 61 -15.32 2.38 -16.57
CA THR A 61 -14.36 3.48 -16.50
C THR A 61 -14.42 4.20 -15.16
N LYS A 62 -15.62 4.61 -14.72
CA LYS A 62 -15.80 5.28 -13.41
C LYS A 62 -15.34 4.43 -12.23
N GLU A 63 -15.62 3.13 -12.26
CA GLU A 63 -15.17 2.20 -11.21
C GLU A 63 -13.65 2.12 -11.15
N LEU A 64 -12.98 1.99 -12.31
CA LEU A 64 -11.52 1.95 -12.39
C LEU A 64 -10.88 3.28 -11.93
N GLU A 65 -11.46 4.42 -12.30
CA GLU A 65 -11.02 5.74 -11.83
C GLU A 65 -11.15 5.88 -10.31
N SER A 66 -12.25 5.40 -9.73
CA SER A 66 -12.47 5.38 -8.28
C SER A 66 -11.43 4.51 -7.56
N GLN A 67 -11.11 3.33 -8.11
CA GLN A 67 -10.07 2.47 -7.56
C GLN A 67 -8.67 3.11 -7.64
N LEU A 68 -8.35 3.75 -8.77
CA LEU A 68 -7.09 4.48 -8.95
C LEU A 68 -6.94 5.59 -7.91
N GLU A 69 -8.00 6.37 -7.69
CA GLU A 69 -8.00 7.48 -6.73
C GLU A 69 -7.86 6.97 -5.27
N LYS A 70 -8.51 5.85 -4.93
CA LYS A 70 -8.30 5.20 -3.63
C LYS A 70 -6.85 4.76 -3.45
N HIS A 71 -6.27 4.09 -4.45
CA HIS A 71 -4.88 3.66 -4.40
C HIS A 71 -3.90 4.85 -4.27
N ARG A 72 -4.17 5.94 -4.99
CA ARG A 72 -3.38 7.18 -4.89
C ARG A 72 -3.40 7.75 -3.48
N ARG A 73 -4.55 7.75 -2.80
CA ARG A 73 -4.67 8.23 -1.41
C ARG A 73 -3.92 7.35 -0.43
N THR A 74 -4.06 6.03 -0.55
CA THR A 74 -3.33 5.09 0.31
C THR A 74 -1.82 5.20 0.13
N ASP A 75 -1.36 5.36 -1.11
CA ASP A 75 0.06 5.55 -1.41
C ASP A 75 0.61 6.84 -0.79
N GLN A 76 -0.15 7.94 -0.87
CA GLN A 76 0.22 9.20 -0.21
C GLN A 76 0.27 9.08 1.32
N GLU A 77 -0.65 8.33 1.93
CA GLU A 77 -0.62 8.08 3.36
C GLU A 77 0.58 7.21 3.76
N LEU A 78 0.85 6.15 3.01
CA LEU A 78 2.02 5.31 3.21
C LEU A 78 3.31 6.11 3.07
N LYS A 79 3.44 6.96 2.05
CA LYS A 79 4.59 7.84 1.86
C LYS A 79 4.81 8.76 3.07
N LYS A 80 3.73 9.33 3.63
CA LYS A 80 3.82 10.14 4.87
C LYS A 80 4.32 9.32 6.06
N ARG A 81 3.85 8.07 6.21
CA ARG A 81 4.28 7.17 7.29
C ARG A 81 5.74 6.76 7.12
N VAL A 82 6.17 6.45 5.89
CA VAL A 82 7.57 6.12 5.57
C VAL A 82 8.48 7.28 5.94
N LEU A 83 8.17 8.51 5.51
CA LEU A 83 8.96 9.70 5.87
C LEU A 83 9.08 9.89 7.38
N LYS A 84 7.99 9.66 8.14
CA LYS A 84 8.04 9.71 9.61
C LYS A 84 8.97 8.65 10.19
N LEU A 85 8.90 7.42 9.69
CA LEU A 85 9.76 6.32 10.13
C LEU A 85 11.24 6.57 9.80
N GLU A 86 11.54 7.10 8.61
CA GLU A 86 12.89 7.49 8.22
C GLU A 86 13.46 8.55 9.16
N PHE A 87 12.65 9.56 9.52
CA PHE A 87 13.05 10.58 10.47
C PHE A 87 13.33 9.98 11.87
N CYS A 88 12.42 9.17 12.40
CA CYS A 88 12.61 8.51 13.69
C CYS A 88 13.84 7.59 13.70
N LEU A 89 14.10 6.88 12.59
CA LEU A 89 15.28 6.03 12.44
C LEU A 89 16.56 6.86 12.45
N GLN A 90 16.60 7.96 11.70
CA GLN A 90 17.74 8.87 11.66
C GLN A 90 18.01 9.49 13.04
N GLU A 91 16.97 9.86 13.78
CA GLU A 91 17.10 10.36 15.15
C GLU A 91 17.66 9.30 16.09
N SER A 92 17.12 8.07 16.05
CA SER A 92 17.62 6.95 16.85
C SER A 92 19.09 6.64 16.56
N GLN A 93 19.50 6.63 15.29
CA GLN A 93 20.90 6.47 14.88
C GLN A 93 21.79 7.61 15.40
N SER A 94 21.29 8.85 15.44
CA SER A 94 22.01 9.98 16.03
C SER A 94 22.20 9.81 17.54
N GLN A 95 21.16 9.39 18.25
CA GLN A 95 21.21 9.11 19.68
C GLN A 95 22.18 7.96 19.99
N MET A 96 22.14 6.87 19.21
CA MET A 96 23.07 5.74 19.33
C MET A 96 24.53 6.17 19.15
N ARG A 97 24.83 7.03 18.17
CA ARG A 97 26.18 7.59 17.98
C ARG A 97 26.63 8.48 19.15
N LYS A 98 25.72 9.20 19.81
CA LYS A 98 26.04 9.95 21.04
C LYS A 98 26.33 8.98 22.19
N LEU A 99 25.49 7.97 22.38
CA LEU A 99 25.64 6.98 23.44
C LEU A 99 26.93 6.17 23.28
N LYS A 100 27.27 5.76 22.06
CA LYS A 100 28.55 5.09 21.76
C LYS A 100 29.76 5.94 22.19
N ARG A 101 29.77 7.23 21.83
CA ARG A 101 30.84 8.17 22.25
C ARG A 101 30.92 8.33 23.77
N MET A 102 29.78 8.37 24.46
CA MET A 102 29.76 8.42 25.93
C MET A 102 30.25 7.10 26.57
N GLY A 103 29.90 5.95 25.97
CA GLY A 103 30.44 4.64 26.33
C GLY A 103 31.95 4.61 26.22
N GLU A 104 32.50 4.96 25.05
CA GLU A 104 33.96 5.00 24.82
C GLU A 104 34.70 5.91 25.82
N LYS A 105 34.10 7.05 26.20
CA LYS A 105 34.68 7.93 27.24
C LYS A 105 34.69 7.28 28.62
N ARG A 106 33.60 6.62 29.01
CA ARG A 106 33.52 5.89 30.29
C ARG A 106 34.49 4.71 30.31
N ASP A 107 34.59 3.98 29.22
CA ASP A 107 35.50 2.83 29.10
C ASP A 107 36.97 3.26 29.20
N LYS A 108 37.33 4.42 28.61
CA LYS A 108 38.66 5.03 28.79
C LYS A 108 38.92 5.41 30.25
N ALA A 109 37.98 6.08 30.91
CA ALA A 109 38.12 6.46 32.32
C ALA A 109 38.22 5.22 33.24
N LEU A 110 37.44 4.17 32.98
CA LEU A 110 37.54 2.90 33.70
C LEU A 110 38.90 2.24 33.50
N LYS A 111 39.43 2.26 32.27
CA LYS A 111 40.77 1.76 31.98
C LYS A 111 41.86 2.55 32.71
N GLU A 112 41.79 3.88 32.71
CA GLU A 112 42.72 4.73 33.45
C GLU A 112 42.67 4.49 34.97
N LEU A 113 41.47 4.31 35.54
CA LEU A 113 41.31 3.96 36.95
C LEU A 113 41.89 2.57 37.26
N MET A 114 41.68 1.59 36.37
CA MET A 114 42.26 0.25 36.51
C MET A 114 43.79 0.28 36.45
N ASP A 115 44.36 1.07 35.52
CA ASP A 115 45.80 1.27 35.40
C ASP A 115 46.37 2.02 36.63
N GLN A 116 45.63 2.98 37.20
CA GLN A 116 45.99 3.64 38.46
C GLN A 116 45.99 2.67 39.65
N VAL A 117 45.01 1.75 39.72
CA VAL A 117 44.98 0.71 40.76
C VAL A 117 46.15 -0.26 40.57
N ALA A 118 46.46 -0.65 39.34
CA ALA A 118 47.60 -1.52 39.03
C ALA A 118 48.95 -0.86 39.36
N THR A 119 49.11 0.44 39.12
CA THR A 119 50.33 1.21 39.44
C THR A 119 50.43 1.58 40.92
N LYS A 120 49.31 1.78 41.62
CA LYS A 120 49.23 1.97 43.08
C LYS A 120 49.27 0.65 43.87
N GLN A 121 49.28 -0.51 43.22
CA GLN A 121 49.83 -1.72 43.80
C GLN A 121 51.34 -1.72 43.53
N PRO A 122 52.18 -1.14 44.41
CA PRO A 122 53.58 -1.47 44.37
C PRO A 122 53.71 -2.97 44.65
N ASN A 123 54.58 -3.64 43.91
CA ASN A 123 55.26 -4.83 44.38
C ASN A 123 55.92 -4.52 45.74
N GLY A 124 55.18 -4.73 46.83
CA GLY A 124 55.60 -4.45 48.21
C GLY A 124 54.42 -4.50 49.17
N LEU A 125 54.26 -5.65 49.86
CA LEU A 125 53.14 -6.10 50.71
C LEU A 125 51.88 -6.48 49.91
N CYS A 126 51.46 -7.73 49.75
CA CYS A 126 51.82 -8.96 50.42
C CYS A 126 52.09 -10.03 49.36
N ARG A 127 53.31 -10.54 49.43
CA ARG A 127 53.66 -11.90 49.06
C ARG A 127 52.53 -12.83 49.48
N ASP A 128 51.98 -13.51 48.49
CA ASP A 128 51.49 -14.89 48.58
C ASP A 128 51.20 -15.36 50.02
N ASN A 129 49.95 -15.25 50.46
CA ASN A 129 49.43 -16.33 51.26
C ASN A 129 47.91 -16.35 51.31
N ARG A 130 47.40 -17.57 51.32
CA ARG A 130 46.06 -17.96 51.72
C ARG A 130 45.91 -17.75 53.25
N GLU A 131 46.23 -16.57 53.73
CA GLU A 131 46.12 -16.17 55.13
C GLU A 131 44.86 -15.32 55.28
N ASN A 132 44.00 -15.79 56.18
CA ASN A 132 42.64 -15.33 56.36
C ASN A 132 42.60 -13.80 56.53
N PHE A 133 41.76 -13.11 55.74
CA PHE A 133 41.51 -11.67 55.85
C PHE A 133 41.29 -11.19 57.30
N TRP A 134 40.73 -12.07 58.14
CA TRP A 134 40.51 -11.92 59.57
C TRP A 134 41.78 -11.73 60.41
N GLU A 135 42.95 -12.10 59.90
CA GLU A 135 44.22 -11.99 60.61
C GLU A 135 44.96 -10.68 60.37
N CYS A 136 44.50 -9.89 59.40
CA CYS A 136 45.09 -8.59 59.08
C CYS A 136 45.05 -7.69 60.33
N GLN A 137 46.21 -7.15 60.73
CA GLN A 137 46.35 -6.35 61.97
C GLN A 137 45.38 -5.16 62.00
N GLY A 138 45.07 -4.57 60.83
CA GLY A 138 44.08 -3.50 60.71
C GLY A 138 42.65 -3.96 61.04
N PHE A 139 42.26 -5.16 60.62
CA PHE A 139 40.94 -5.72 60.95
C PHE A 139 40.81 -6.00 62.45
N LYS A 140 41.85 -6.57 63.07
CA LYS A 140 41.90 -6.80 64.53
C LYS A 140 41.75 -5.49 65.31
N PHE A 141 42.39 -4.42 64.86
CA PHE A 141 42.25 -3.08 65.46
C PHE A 141 40.83 -2.55 65.35
N ILE A 142 40.21 -2.62 64.17
CA ILE A 142 38.85 -2.14 63.93
C ILE A 142 37.82 -2.93 64.75
N ALA A 143 37.96 -4.26 64.79
CA ALA A 143 37.10 -5.14 65.57
C ALA A 143 37.22 -4.87 67.08
N SER A 144 38.46 -4.69 67.58
CA SER A 144 38.72 -4.36 68.98
C SER A 144 38.11 -3.01 69.39
N MET A 145 38.29 -1.97 68.57
CA MET A 145 37.71 -0.65 68.85
C MET A 145 36.18 -0.65 68.75
N SER A 146 35.62 -1.42 67.82
CA SER A 146 34.17 -1.61 67.70
C SER A 146 33.58 -2.32 68.92
N MET A 147 34.27 -3.33 69.45
CA MET A 147 33.86 -4.02 70.67
C MET A 147 33.93 -3.10 71.90
N LEU A 148 34.98 -2.28 72.01
CA LEU A 148 35.10 -1.28 73.08
C LEU A 148 33.96 -0.26 73.03
N ALA A 149 33.60 0.23 71.83
CA ALA A 149 32.49 1.14 71.64
C ALA A 149 31.14 0.51 72.05
N LEU A 150 30.90 -0.76 71.71
CA LEU A 150 29.70 -1.49 72.12
C LEU A 150 29.63 -1.67 73.65
N VAL A 151 30.75 -1.95 74.32
CA VAL A 151 30.81 -2.08 75.79
C VAL A 151 30.51 -0.75 76.47
N ILE A 152 31.01 0.37 75.92
CA ILE A 152 30.72 1.70 76.45
C ILE A 152 29.23 2.06 76.25
N LEU A 153 28.66 1.72 75.10
CA LEU A 153 27.25 1.98 74.80
C LEU A 153 26.30 1.11 75.63
N ALA A 154 26.66 -0.14 75.92
CA ALA A 154 25.83 -1.06 76.72
C ALA A 154 25.87 -0.79 78.23
N LYS A 155 26.81 0.05 78.70
CA LYS A 155 26.93 0.46 80.11
C LYS A 155 26.17 1.76 80.42
N ARG A 156 25.51 2.34 79.42
CA ARG A 156 24.66 3.53 79.52
C ARG A 156 23.18 3.12 79.55
#